data_AF-A0A2V8FLD6-F1
#
_entry.id   AF-A0A2V8FLD6-F1
#
_cell.length_a   1.000
_cell.length_b   1.000
_cell.length_c   1.000
_cell.angle_alpha   90.00
_cell.angle_beta   90.00
_cell.angle_gamma   90.00
#
_symmetry.space_group_name_H-M   'P 1'
#
loop_
_entity.id
_entity.type
_entity.pdbx_description
1 polymer ?
#
loop_
_entity_poly.entity_id
_entity_poly.type
_entity_poly.pdbx_seq_one_letter_code
_entity_poly.pdbx_strand_id
1 'polypeptide(L)'
;MKTINAAKGAAKVDAMGNSEDSRAVVSRGTRPRRNARRLCCRYAPHRLPSISCEVAHGPVSSIDRYSARTMDPVRSTTSRRAPSGPPRPGGSRQRARSLYSSRPAFSRHMDRVLKLFEGVQKSMDADAVHDLRVALRRCRAVAETLQEVDADRDWRALRRQSRSVFQSLGALRDIQILEEWVVKLTSEDDSVRHSCLDRLQERGAALRDKARQSMEDFDRQAWKRLGRKLSRRARLVRANGATAQCLALERFLDLLESHARAVPTETPGRWHELRIALKRFRYVVEHFLPAQYAVWEASIKQMQDLLGKLHDLYVVRAFVVRECEAAGTINDERQHCMIQYRERAHGPAGLLREWETGLPQGKRIGTVTAARLRTTAQALDPRFERTVHISRLALQLFDRVAGRREPVLREARTRLIFGTAARLQGIRPSNSRGSRQKGAYKILRGLPPPIGWTADEWETVACTVRYGRGPEPSPTDSTFAPLRPDRQHLVSVLAGVLRLARALQRSGGSSLEAAGRIDAGSDLRLEVAGLKDSRKIAGRLASAKHLLEVCLGTHVIIDPSWRPSAAARAI
;
A
#
# COMPACT_ATOMS: atom_id res chain seq x y z
N MET A 1 -15.42 9.05 -66.83
CA MET A 1 -15.04 7.61 -66.86
C MET A 1 -15.20 7.08 -65.45
N LYS A 2 -16.36 6.49 -65.10
CA LYS A 2 -16.62 5.02 -65.06
C LYS A 2 -15.61 4.34 -64.11
N THR A 3 -15.93 3.62 -63.03
CA THR A 3 -17.11 2.83 -62.57
C THR A 3 -16.71 2.31 -61.16
N ILE A 4 -17.48 2.36 -60.07
CA ILE A 4 -18.64 1.53 -59.66
C ILE A 4 -18.41 0.00 -59.69
N ASN A 5 -18.85 -0.66 -58.61
CA ASN A 5 -19.17 -2.09 -58.37
C ASN A 5 -18.11 -2.95 -57.65
N ALA A 6 -18.47 -3.90 -56.78
CA ALA A 6 -19.73 -4.23 -56.09
C ALA A 6 -19.43 -5.37 -55.10
N ALA A 7 -20.26 -5.44 -54.07
CA ALA A 7 -20.38 -6.59 -53.19
C ALA A 7 -20.83 -7.86 -53.94
N LYS A 8 -20.45 -9.03 -53.43
CA LYS A 8 -21.26 -10.26 -53.48
C LYS A 8 -20.77 -11.24 -52.42
N GLY A 9 -21.66 -11.60 -51.50
CA GLY A 9 -21.53 -12.81 -50.70
C GLY A 9 -22.25 -13.98 -51.37
N ALA A 10 -21.91 -15.20 -50.96
CA ALA A 10 -22.81 -16.35 -50.88
C ALA A 10 -22.10 -17.50 -50.13
N ALA A 11 -22.90 -18.36 -49.54
CA ALA A 11 -22.61 -19.25 -48.42
C ALA A 11 -22.29 -20.71 -48.83
N LYS A 12 -22.12 -21.57 -47.80
CA LYS A 12 -22.36 -23.03 -47.72
C LYS A 12 -21.21 -23.93 -48.25
N VAL A 13 -20.79 -25.07 -47.67
CA VAL A 13 -21.29 -26.01 -46.62
C VAL A 13 -20.09 -26.82 -46.08
N ASP A 14 -20.17 -27.19 -44.79
CA ASP A 14 -19.60 -28.31 -44.01
C ASP A 14 -18.47 -29.23 -44.51
N ALA A 15 -17.47 -29.42 -43.64
CA ALA A 15 -16.91 -30.74 -43.33
C ALA A 15 -16.36 -30.77 -41.89
N MET A 16 -16.96 -31.62 -41.06
CA MET A 16 -16.54 -32.00 -39.71
C MET A 16 -15.25 -32.84 -39.73
N GLY A 17 -14.38 -32.67 -38.72
CA GLY A 17 -13.25 -33.58 -38.48
C GLY A 17 -12.24 -33.09 -37.42
N ASN A 18 -12.49 -33.44 -36.17
CA ASN A 18 -11.65 -33.42 -34.96
C ASN A 18 -10.11 -33.24 -35.07
N SER A 19 -9.53 -32.40 -34.21
CA SER A 19 -8.65 -32.84 -33.10
C SER A 19 -8.12 -31.65 -32.27
N GLU A 20 -7.90 -31.93 -31.00
CA GLU A 20 -7.85 -31.00 -29.87
C GLU A 20 -6.51 -30.23 -29.72
N ASP A 21 -6.65 -28.91 -29.80
CA ASP A 21 -6.14 -27.86 -28.91
C ASP A 21 -4.93 -28.17 -27.98
N SER A 22 -3.72 -27.91 -28.49
CA SER A 22 -2.54 -27.60 -27.68
C SER A 22 -2.16 -26.13 -27.86
N ARG A 23 -2.74 -25.24 -27.05
CA ARG A 23 -2.38 -23.81 -27.04
C ARG A 23 -1.77 -23.37 -25.71
N ALA A 24 -0.50 -23.01 -25.83
CA ALA A 24 0.35 -22.37 -24.85
C ALA A 24 -0.31 -21.16 -24.15
N VAL A 25 -0.34 -21.21 -22.81
CA VAL A 25 -0.74 -20.09 -21.95
C VAL A 25 0.39 -19.05 -21.92
N VAL A 26 0.34 -18.11 -22.87
CA VAL A 26 1.13 -16.89 -22.83
C VAL A 26 0.53 -15.94 -21.78
N SER A 27 1.22 -15.79 -20.65
CA SER A 27 0.81 -14.88 -19.56
C SER A 27 0.86 -13.41 -20.01
N ARG A 28 -0.25 -12.90 -20.55
CA ARG A 28 -0.44 -11.49 -20.87
C ARG A 28 -0.79 -10.70 -19.60
N GLY A 29 -0.05 -9.60 -19.40
CA GLY A 29 -0.41 -8.38 -18.65
C GLY A 29 -1.29 -8.50 -17.41
N THR A 30 -0.70 -8.31 -16.23
CA THR A 30 -1.41 -8.03 -14.97
C THR A 30 -2.31 -6.79 -15.13
N ARG A 31 -3.60 -7.02 -15.38
CA ARG A 31 -4.67 -6.01 -15.32
C ARG A 31 -4.84 -5.52 -13.87
N PRO A 32 -5.27 -4.26 -13.65
CA PRO A 32 -5.45 -3.73 -12.30
C PRO A 32 -6.54 -4.51 -11.56
N ARG A 33 -6.28 -4.79 -10.27
CA ARG A 33 -7.05 -5.62 -9.34
C ARG A 33 -8.58 -5.48 -9.50
N ARG A 34 -9.22 -6.39 -10.24
CA ARG A 34 -10.70 -6.57 -10.22
C ARG A 34 -11.23 -7.13 -8.89
N ASN A 35 -10.35 -7.67 -8.03
CA ASN A 35 -10.72 -8.26 -6.73
C ASN A 35 -10.85 -7.24 -5.58
N ALA A 36 -10.54 -5.96 -5.79
CA ALA A 36 -10.68 -4.92 -4.74
C ALA A 36 -12.14 -4.66 -4.34
N ARG A 37 -13.14 -5.01 -5.17
CA ARG A 37 -14.56 -4.91 -4.81
C ARG A 37 -15.00 -5.94 -3.74
N ARG A 38 -14.28 -7.06 -3.59
CA ARG A 38 -14.56 -8.06 -2.53
C ARG A 38 -13.78 -7.81 -1.23
N LEU A 39 -12.75 -6.97 -1.26
CA LEU A 39 -11.91 -6.62 -0.10
C LEU A 39 -12.62 -5.76 0.96
N CYS A 40 -13.65 -4.98 0.60
CA CYS A 40 -14.36 -4.11 1.56
C CYS A 40 -15.57 -4.75 2.26
N CYS A 41 -16.21 -5.78 1.71
CA CYS A 41 -17.44 -6.32 2.33
C CYS A 41 -17.18 -7.27 3.52
N ARG A 42 -15.95 -7.73 3.76
CA ARG A 42 -15.63 -8.66 4.88
C ARG A 42 -15.02 -8.04 6.12
N TYR A 43 -14.67 -6.76 6.09
CA TYR A 43 -14.19 -6.00 7.27
C TYR A 43 -15.27 -5.04 7.81
N ALA A 44 -16.55 -5.35 7.58
CA ALA A 44 -17.65 -4.79 8.35
C ALA A 44 -17.64 -5.45 9.75
N PRO A 45 -17.96 -4.72 10.83
CA PRO A 45 -17.77 -5.14 12.23
C PRO A 45 -18.57 -6.37 12.71
N HIS A 46 -19.27 -7.09 11.83
CA HIS A 46 -20.20 -8.17 12.20
C HIS A 46 -19.76 -9.60 11.84
N ARG A 47 -18.50 -9.84 11.41
CA ARG A 47 -18.01 -11.22 11.13
C ARG A 47 -16.59 -11.49 11.62
N LEU A 48 -16.27 -11.05 12.83
CA LEU A 48 -15.20 -11.66 13.64
C LEU A 48 -15.88 -12.49 14.74
N PRO A 49 -15.39 -13.69 15.09
CA PRO A 49 -15.87 -14.40 16.27
C PRO A 49 -15.60 -13.53 17.51
N SER A 50 -16.70 -13.15 18.19
CA SER A 50 -16.82 -12.52 19.52
C SER A 50 -15.58 -11.83 20.10
N ILE A 51 -15.47 -10.53 19.85
CA ILE A 51 -14.87 -9.59 20.81
C ILE A 51 -16.03 -9.08 21.68
N SER A 52 -16.25 -9.72 22.83
CA SER A 52 -17.21 -9.22 23.82
C SER A 52 -16.66 -7.93 24.43
N CYS A 53 -17.42 -6.85 24.28
CA CYS A 53 -17.19 -5.58 24.96
C CYS A 53 -18.52 -5.23 25.62
N GLU A 54 -18.69 -5.63 26.87
CA GLU A 54 -19.79 -5.13 27.70
C GLU A 54 -19.49 -3.68 28.08
N VAL A 55 -20.32 -2.77 27.58
CA VAL A 55 -20.38 -1.39 28.04
C VAL A 55 -21.68 -1.27 28.82
N ALA A 56 -21.58 -1.24 30.15
CA ALA A 56 -22.69 -0.95 31.03
C ALA A 56 -23.14 0.50 30.82
N HIS A 57 -24.44 0.68 30.58
CA HIS A 57 -25.11 1.98 30.56
C HIS A 57 -25.53 2.36 31.99
N GLY A 58 -25.20 3.58 32.41
CA GLY A 58 -25.75 4.24 33.60
C GLY A 58 -25.62 5.76 33.46
N PRO A 59 -26.67 6.55 33.76
CA PRO A 59 -26.76 7.96 33.38
C PRO A 59 -26.03 8.90 34.35
N VAL A 60 -25.66 10.06 33.82
CA VAL A 60 -25.07 11.19 34.54
C VAL A 60 -26.16 11.95 35.32
N SER A 61 -25.94 12.19 36.61
CA SER A 61 -26.55 13.32 37.31
C SER A 61 -25.53 14.03 38.21
N SER A 62 -25.71 15.35 38.22
CA SER A 62 -25.05 16.43 38.96
C SER A 62 -24.87 16.19 40.47
N ILE A 63 -23.79 16.74 41.06
CA ILE A 63 -23.76 17.65 42.24
C ILE A 63 -22.33 17.69 42.86
N ASP A 64 -21.69 18.85 42.72
CA ASP A 64 -21.12 19.72 43.76
C ASP A 64 -20.22 19.18 44.91
N ARG A 65 -19.06 19.87 45.02
CA ARG A 65 -18.41 20.42 46.23
C ARG A 65 -17.53 19.57 47.18
N TYR A 66 -16.47 20.27 47.66
CA TYR A 66 -15.53 19.96 48.77
C TYR A 66 -14.50 18.85 48.52
N SER A 67 -13.25 18.88 48.99
CA SER A 67 -12.42 19.82 49.76
C SER A 67 -10.99 19.28 49.69
N ALA A 68 -10.01 20.17 49.76
CA ALA A 68 -8.61 19.87 50.03
C ALA A 68 -8.41 18.99 51.28
N ARG A 69 -7.38 18.12 51.24
CA ARG A 69 -6.35 18.02 52.30
C ARG A 69 -5.14 17.18 51.85
N THR A 70 -4.00 17.86 51.95
CA THR A 70 -2.62 17.43 52.16
C THR A 70 -2.42 16.12 52.94
N MET A 71 -1.43 15.30 52.53
CA MET A 71 -0.27 14.97 53.36
C MET A 71 0.84 14.23 52.58
N ASP A 72 2.07 14.51 53.02
CA ASP A 72 3.39 14.32 52.40
C ASP A 72 4.05 12.97 52.81
N PRO A 73 5.32 12.67 52.42
CA PRO A 73 5.80 11.33 52.07
C PRO A 73 6.63 10.63 53.17
N VAL A 74 6.92 9.33 52.98
CA VAL A 74 7.93 8.61 53.78
C VAL A 74 8.93 7.87 52.89
N ARG A 75 10.21 8.18 53.12
CA ARG A 75 11.44 7.50 52.66
C ARG A 75 11.82 6.33 53.59
N SER A 76 12.49 5.31 53.04
CA SER A 76 13.75 4.69 53.55
C SER A 76 14.00 3.36 52.79
N THR A 77 15.01 3.27 51.91
CA THR A 77 16.42 2.85 52.11
C THR A 77 16.63 1.42 52.61
N THR A 78 17.27 0.56 51.81
CA THR A 78 18.52 -0.15 52.17
C THR A 78 19.16 -0.87 50.98
N SER A 79 20.49 -0.99 51.08
CA SER A 79 21.50 -1.38 50.10
C SER A 79 21.92 -2.84 50.27
N ARG A 80 22.31 -3.53 49.18
CA ARG A 80 23.40 -4.53 49.14
C ARG A 80 23.85 -4.84 47.72
N ARG A 81 25.16 -5.06 47.53
CA ARG A 81 25.89 -5.06 46.25
C ARG A 81 26.54 -6.44 45.99
N ALA A 82 26.29 -7.00 44.79
CA ALA A 82 27.10 -7.90 43.93
C ALA A 82 27.50 -9.33 44.42
N PRO A 83 28.03 -10.25 43.56
CA PRO A 83 28.15 -10.32 42.08
C PRO A 83 27.75 -11.71 41.45
N SER A 84 27.47 -11.78 40.14
CA SER A 84 27.88 -12.88 39.22
C SER A 84 27.13 -12.77 37.88
N GLY A 85 27.84 -12.42 36.80
CA GLY A 85 27.30 -12.38 35.44
C GLY A 85 27.59 -13.67 34.66
N PRO A 86 26.70 -14.14 33.78
CA PRO A 86 27.00 -15.23 32.85
C PRO A 86 27.67 -14.69 31.55
N PRO A 87 28.37 -15.56 30.81
CA PRO A 87 29.42 -15.17 29.86
C PRO A 87 28.86 -14.60 28.55
N ARG A 88 29.67 -13.75 27.91
CA ARG A 88 29.41 -13.21 26.57
C ARG A 88 29.63 -14.30 25.51
N PRO A 89 28.69 -14.52 24.57
CA PRO A 89 29.02 -15.17 23.30
C PRO A 89 29.60 -14.11 22.36
N GLY A 90 30.90 -14.25 22.06
CA GLY A 90 31.54 -13.60 20.92
C GLY A 90 30.98 -14.15 19.61
N GLY A 91 31.00 -13.33 18.55
CA GLY A 91 30.78 -13.82 17.18
C GLY A 91 29.43 -13.53 16.52
N SER A 92 28.79 -12.38 16.75
CA SER A 92 27.64 -11.96 15.90
C SER A 92 27.52 -10.46 15.63
N ARG A 93 28.46 -9.63 16.13
CA ARG A 93 28.38 -8.16 16.04
C ARG A 93 28.66 -7.57 14.65
N GLN A 94 29.27 -8.31 13.72
CA GLN A 94 29.62 -7.77 12.40
C GLN A 94 28.44 -7.80 11.39
N ARG A 95 27.50 -8.75 11.48
CA ARG A 95 26.34 -8.78 10.57
C ARG A 95 25.28 -7.72 10.90
N ALA A 96 25.10 -7.37 12.18
CA ALA A 96 24.15 -6.36 12.61
C ALA A 96 24.63 -4.90 12.40
N ARG A 97 25.95 -4.66 12.33
CA ARG A 97 26.53 -3.30 12.21
C ARG A 97 26.47 -2.68 10.81
N SER A 98 26.20 -3.46 9.76
CA SER A 98 26.14 -2.93 8.38
C SER A 98 24.86 -2.13 8.05
N LEU A 99 23.85 -2.13 8.94
CA LEU A 99 22.56 -1.51 8.63
C LEU A 99 22.48 0.00 8.94
N TYR A 100 23.48 0.57 9.63
CA TYR A 100 23.50 1.99 10.04
C TYR A 100 24.55 2.85 9.31
N SER A 101 24.84 2.56 8.03
CA SER A 101 25.60 3.49 7.19
C SER A 101 24.71 4.64 6.70
N SER A 102 25.23 5.86 6.64
CA SER A 102 24.59 7.11 6.19
C SER A 102 23.97 7.10 4.78
N ARG A 103 24.13 6.02 3.99
CA ARG A 103 23.45 5.82 2.69
C ARG A 103 22.10 5.11 2.86
N PRO A 104 21.00 5.60 2.23
CA PRO A 104 19.69 4.94 2.29
C PRO A 104 19.79 3.46 1.91
N ALA A 105 19.16 2.57 2.70
CA ALA A 105 19.22 1.11 2.53
C ALA A 105 18.90 0.67 1.09
N PHE A 106 18.00 1.37 0.39
CA PHE A 106 17.64 1.07 -1.00
C PHE A 106 18.77 1.31 -2.01
N SER A 107 19.57 2.38 -1.87
CA SER A 107 20.69 2.65 -2.80
C SER A 107 21.73 1.55 -2.72
N ARG A 108 22.02 1.06 -1.50
CA ARG A 108 22.99 -0.04 -1.28
C ARG A 108 22.53 -1.34 -1.94
N HIS A 109 21.23 -1.64 -1.93
CA HIS A 109 20.70 -2.79 -2.64
C HIS A 109 20.85 -2.65 -4.16
N MET A 110 20.61 -1.45 -4.70
CA MET A 110 20.78 -1.18 -6.13
C MET A 110 22.25 -1.30 -6.57
N ASP A 111 23.19 -0.81 -5.75
CA ASP A 111 24.62 -0.90 -6.01
C ASP A 111 25.12 -2.35 -5.89
N ARG A 112 24.61 -3.10 -4.91
CA ARG A 112 24.92 -4.52 -4.74
C ARG A 112 24.54 -5.35 -5.96
N VAL A 113 23.43 -5.03 -6.63
CA VAL A 113 23.07 -5.67 -7.90
C VAL A 113 24.21 -5.51 -8.90
N LEU A 114 24.69 -4.29 -9.14
CA LEU A 114 25.77 -4.05 -10.10
C LEU A 114 27.08 -4.78 -9.73
N LYS A 115 27.42 -4.86 -8.43
CA LYS A 115 28.58 -5.63 -7.96
C LYS A 115 28.42 -7.13 -8.22
N LEU A 116 27.21 -7.68 -8.05
CA LEU A 116 26.94 -9.10 -8.31
C LEU A 116 26.89 -9.43 -9.80
N PHE A 117 26.55 -8.47 -10.67
CA PHE A 117 26.70 -8.63 -12.11
C PHE A 117 28.15 -8.93 -12.49
N GLU A 118 29.13 -8.23 -11.90
CA GLU A 118 30.55 -8.48 -12.16
C GLU A 118 30.98 -9.89 -11.74
N GLY A 119 30.42 -10.42 -10.64
CA GLY A 119 30.65 -11.79 -10.19
C GLY A 119 30.10 -12.83 -11.17
N VAL A 120 28.82 -12.70 -11.55
CA VAL A 120 28.15 -13.63 -12.47
C VAL A 120 28.77 -13.61 -13.88
N GLN A 121 29.32 -12.47 -14.30
CA GLN A 121 30.05 -12.38 -15.57
C GLN A 121 31.38 -13.16 -15.55
N LYS A 122 32.00 -13.33 -14.38
CA LYS A 122 33.23 -14.12 -14.23
C LYS A 122 32.93 -15.61 -14.10
N SER A 123 31.96 -15.98 -13.28
CA SER A 123 31.49 -17.35 -13.12
C SER A 123 29.96 -17.37 -13.07
N MET A 124 29.33 -18.06 -14.03
CA MET A 124 27.88 -18.33 -13.99
C MET A 124 27.56 -19.55 -13.12
N ASP A 125 28.24 -19.66 -11.99
CA ASP A 125 28.00 -20.71 -11.01
C ASP A 125 26.64 -20.51 -10.31
N ALA A 126 26.17 -21.56 -9.67
CA ALA A 126 24.86 -21.61 -9.03
C ALA A 126 24.70 -20.54 -7.92
N ASP A 127 25.75 -20.27 -7.17
CA ASP A 127 25.73 -19.34 -6.03
C ASP A 127 25.72 -17.88 -6.49
N ALA A 128 26.55 -17.53 -7.47
CA ALA A 128 26.57 -16.21 -8.08
C ALA A 128 25.21 -15.88 -8.74
N VAL A 129 24.64 -16.84 -9.49
CA VAL A 129 23.30 -16.72 -10.09
C VAL A 129 22.24 -16.54 -9.00
N HIS A 130 22.30 -17.33 -7.93
CA HIS A 130 21.39 -17.23 -6.79
C HIS A 130 21.46 -15.85 -6.12
N ASP A 131 22.65 -15.37 -5.80
CA ASP A 131 22.88 -14.10 -5.12
C ASP A 131 22.38 -12.92 -5.94
N LEU A 132 22.68 -12.90 -7.24
CA LEU A 132 22.19 -11.85 -8.15
C LEU A 132 20.66 -11.88 -8.25
N ARG A 133 20.06 -13.08 -8.37
CA ARG A 133 18.60 -13.24 -8.39
C ARG A 133 17.97 -12.74 -7.09
N VAL A 134 18.54 -13.04 -5.93
CA VAL A 134 18.07 -12.57 -4.63
C VAL A 134 18.15 -11.04 -4.53
N ALA A 135 19.27 -10.43 -4.94
CA ALA A 135 19.44 -8.98 -4.94
C ALA A 135 18.44 -8.26 -5.85
N LEU A 136 18.23 -8.78 -7.08
CA LEU A 136 17.22 -8.27 -8.02
C LEU A 136 15.80 -8.42 -7.44
N ARG A 137 15.49 -9.57 -6.84
CA ARG A 137 14.18 -9.82 -6.21
C ARG A 137 13.87 -8.82 -5.10
N ARG A 138 14.84 -8.54 -4.23
CA ARG A 138 14.71 -7.53 -3.17
C ARG A 138 14.42 -6.14 -3.74
N CYS A 139 15.18 -5.70 -4.75
CA CYS A 139 14.95 -4.40 -5.40
C CYS A 139 13.54 -4.32 -6.02
N ARG A 140 13.11 -5.39 -6.69
CA ARG A 140 11.78 -5.48 -7.31
C ARG A 140 10.65 -5.49 -6.28
N ALA A 141 10.82 -6.19 -5.17
CA ALA A 141 9.83 -6.25 -4.08
C ALA A 141 9.68 -4.89 -3.40
N VAL A 142 10.79 -4.22 -3.08
CA VAL A 142 10.76 -2.86 -2.51
C VAL A 142 10.09 -1.88 -3.48
N ALA A 143 10.44 -1.93 -4.77
CA ALA A 143 9.81 -1.10 -5.78
C ALA A 143 8.31 -1.39 -5.94
N GLU A 144 7.88 -2.64 -5.84
CA GLU A 144 6.46 -3.01 -5.83
C GLU A 144 5.72 -2.39 -4.65
N THR A 145 6.26 -2.52 -3.43
CA THR A 145 5.66 -1.93 -2.23
C THR A 145 5.63 -0.41 -2.29
N LEU A 146 6.73 0.24 -2.67
CA LEU A 146 6.80 1.71 -2.73
C LEU A 146 5.89 2.30 -3.80
N GLN A 147 5.65 1.58 -4.91
CA GLN A 147 4.71 2.02 -5.94
C GLN A 147 3.28 2.17 -5.41
N GLU A 148 2.91 1.47 -4.34
CA GLU A 148 1.57 1.56 -3.73
C GLU A 148 1.38 2.87 -2.95
N VAL A 149 2.47 3.44 -2.41
CA VAL A 149 2.47 4.75 -1.72
C VAL A 149 2.78 5.87 -2.70
N ASP A 150 3.67 5.62 -3.65
CA ASP A 150 4.22 6.57 -4.60
C ASP A 150 4.07 6.05 -6.03
N ALA A 151 3.07 6.55 -6.75
CA ALA A 151 2.78 6.18 -8.12
C ALA A 151 3.73 6.76 -9.19
N ASP A 152 4.96 7.18 -8.85
CA ASP A 152 5.98 7.56 -9.84
C ASP A 152 6.27 6.40 -10.81
N ARG A 153 6.32 6.71 -12.11
CA ARG A 153 6.52 5.73 -13.19
C ARG A 153 7.86 5.00 -13.11
N ASP A 154 8.83 5.58 -12.40
CA ASP A 154 10.19 5.06 -12.31
C ASP A 154 10.28 3.81 -11.43
N TRP A 155 9.36 3.61 -10.48
CA TRP A 155 9.22 2.32 -9.77
C TRP A 155 8.89 1.20 -10.74
N ARG A 156 7.97 1.46 -11.69
CA ARG A 156 7.64 0.52 -12.76
C ARG A 156 8.77 0.40 -13.77
N ALA A 157 9.53 1.47 -14.05
CA ALA A 157 10.69 1.41 -14.93
C ALA A 157 11.77 0.48 -14.35
N LEU A 158 12.09 0.59 -13.06
CA LEU A 158 13.02 -0.31 -12.36
C LEU A 158 12.61 -1.78 -12.46
N ARG A 159 11.32 -2.06 -12.23
CA ARG A 159 10.77 -3.42 -12.39
C ARG A 159 10.80 -3.91 -13.82
N ARG A 160 10.62 -3.04 -14.81
CA ARG A 160 10.72 -3.41 -16.24
C ARG A 160 12.15 -3.73 -16.62
N GLN A 161 13.09 -2.85 -16.26
CA GLN A 161 14.51 -2.99 -16.57
C GLN A 161 15.10 -4.27 -15.99
N SER A 162 14.78 -4.61 -14.75
CA SER A 162 15.26 -5.86 -14.12
C SER A 162 14.50 -7.12 -14.55
N ARG A 163 13.47 -7.02 -15.40
CA ARG A 163 12.57 -8.15 -15.68
C ARG A 163 13.26 -9.25 -16.47
N SER A 164 13.91 -8.91 -17.58
CA SER A 164 14.51 -9.91 -18.48
C SER A 164 15.55 -10.75 -17.75
N VAL A 165 16.55 -10.07 -17.14
CA VAL A 165 17.60 -10.70 -16.33
C VAL A 165 17.02 -11.55 -15.20
N PHE A 166 16.03 -11.05 -14.46
CA PHE A 166 15.45 -11.82 -13.36
C PHE A 166 14.72 -13.09 -13.85
N GLN A 167 14.10 -13.06 -15.03
CA GLN A 167 13.41 -14.21 -15.60
C GLN A 167 14.38 -15.23 -16.19
N SER A 168 15.42 -14.79 -16.91
CA SER A 168 16.42 -15.68 -17.49
C SER A 168 17.25 -16.39 -16.41
N LEU A 169 17.75 -15.65 -15.41
CA LEU A 169 18.41 -16.24 -14.24
C LEU A 169 17.47 -17.13 -13.42
N GLY A 170 16.17 -16.81 -13.42
CA GLY A 170 15.16 -17.66 -12.80
C GLY A 170 15.08 -19.03 -13.44
N ALA A 171 14.89 -19.06 -14.77
CA ALA A 171 14.83 -20.30 -15.53
C ALA A 171 16.12 -21.13 -15.42
N LEU A 172 17.29 -20.47 -15.47
CA LEU A 172 18.58 -21.15 -15.28
C LEU A 172 18.68 -21.78 -13.88
N ARG A 173 18.32 -21.04 -12.82
CA ARG A 173 18.35 -21.58 -11.46
C ARG A 173 17.35 -22.73 -11.26
N ASP A 174 16.21 -22.71 -11.95
CA ASP A 174 15.24 -23.78 -11.86
C ASP A 174 15.81 -25.09 -12.47
N ILE A 175 16.60 -25.02 -13.56
CA ILE A 175 17.36 -26.19 -14.09
C ILE A 175 18.44 -26.64 -13.10
N GLN A 176 19.24 -25.73 -12.55
CA GLN A 176 20.29 -26.08 -11.56
C GLN A 176 19.71 -26.79 -10.32
N ILE A 177 18.51 -26.40 -9.89
CA ILE A 177 17.81 -27.08 -8.78
C ILE A 177 17.34 -28.48 -9.22
N LEU A 178 16.84 -28.63 -10.45
CA LEU A 178 16.42 -29.94 -10.96
C LEU A 178 17.62 -30.90 -11.08
N GLU A 179 18.78 -30.43 -11.55
CA GLU A 179 20.02 -31.20 -11.57
C GLU A 179 20.38 -31.71 -10.16
N GLU A 180 20.31 -30.83 -9.14
CA GLU A 180 20.54 -31.20 -7.74
C GLU A 180 19.56 -32.28 -7.24
N TRP A 181 18.29 -32.21 -7.64
CA TRP A 181 17.29 -33.22 -7.29
C TRP A 181 17.51 -34.55 -8.01
N VAL A 182 17.86 -34.54 -9.30
CA VAL A 182 18.16 -35.77 -10.04
C VAL A 182 19.33 -36.50 -9.39
N VAL A 183 20.41 -35.79 -9.05
CA VAL A 183 21.57 -36.36 -8.36
C VAL A 183 21.19 -36.95 -6.99
N LYS A 184 20.27 -36.32 -6.26
CA LYS A 184 19.82 -36.79 -4.94
C LYS A 184 18.88 -37.99 -4.98
N LEU A 185 18.12 -38.15 -6.07
CA LEU A 185 17.05 -39.14 -6.18
C LEU A 185 17.43 -40.40 -6.98
N THR A 186 18.59 -40.39 -7.65
CA THR A 186 19.05 -41.49 -8.50
C THR A 186 20.41 -42.01 -8.04
N SER A 187 20.66 -43.32 -8.21
CA SER A 187 21.96 -43.92 -7.93
C SER A 187 22.98 -43.55 -9.01
N GLU A 188 24.27 -43.62 -8.68
CA GLU A 188 25.30 -43.14 -9.61
C GLU A 188 25.36 -43.94 -10.91
N ASP A 189 25.06 -45.23 -10.84
CA ASP A 189 25.12 -46.18 -11.96
C ASP A 189 23.81 -46.24 -12.79
N ASP A 190 22.83 -45.38 -12.50
CA ASP A 190 21.56 -45.37 -13.20
C ASP A 190 21.68 -44.73 -14.60
N SER A 191 21.32 -45.47 -15.65
CA SER A 191 21.29 -44.94 -17.03
C SER A 191 20.27 -43.80 -17.19
N VAL A 192 19.21 -43.78 -16.37
CA VAL A 192 18.20 -42.71 -16.34
C VAL A 192 18.78 -41.43 -15.75
N ARG A 193 19.68 -41.52 -14.75
CA ARG A 193 20.40 -40.36 -14.19
C ARG A 193 21.19 -39.65 -15.27
N HIS A 194 22.01 -40.38 -16.01
CA HIS A 194 22.85 -39.85 -17.07
C HIS A 194 22.00 -39.19 -18.16
N SER A 195 20.98 -39.88 -18.67
CA SER A 195 20.09 -39.32 -19.69
C SER A 195 19.31 -38.08 -19.24
N CYS A 196 18.91 -38.01 -17.96
CA CYS A 196 18.25 -36.83 -17.40
C CYS A 196 19.23 -35.67 -17.24
N LEU A 197 20.43 -35.92 -16.73
CA LEU A 197 21.46 -34.91 -16.54
C LEU A 197 21.92 -34.33 -17.89
N ASP A 198 22.13 -35.15 -18.91
CA ASP A 198 22.53 -34.68 -20.25
C ASP A 198 21.50 -33.70 -20.82
N ARG A 199 20.21 -34.06 -20.77
CA ARG A 199 19.11 -33.18 -21.22
C ARG A 199 19.01 -31.89 -20.41
N LEU A 200 19.24 -31.95 -19.10
CA LEU A 200 19.24 -30.78 -18.23
C LEU A 200 20.44 -29.87 -18.54
N GLN A 201 21.62 -30.44 -18.80
CA GLN A 201 22.83 -29.71 -19.16
C GLN A 201 22.70 -29.01 -20.51
N GLU A 202 22.16 -29.68 -21.53
CA GLU A 202 21.87 -29.08 -22.84
C GLU A 202 20.90 -27.89 -22.70
N ARG A 203 19.79 -28.10 -21.99
CA ARG A 203 18.81 -27.03 -21.72
C ARG A 203 19.42 -25.91 -20.87
N GLY A 204 20.29 -26.26 -19.93
CA GLY A 204 21.03 -25.35 -19.06
C GLY A 204 22.02 -24.49 -19.86
N ALA A 205 22.67 -25.04 -20.90
CA ALA A 205 23.53 -24.28 -21.81
C ALA A 205 22.75 -23.19 -22.55
N ALA A 206 21.63 -23.54 -23.18
CA ALA A 206 20.78 -22.56 -23.86
C ALA A 206 20.24 -21.46 -22.92
N LEU A 207 19.90 -21.82 -21.68
CA LEU A 207 19.45 -20.85 -20.67
C LEU A 207 20.59 -19.97 -20.13
N ARG A 208 21.82 -20.49 -20.04
CA ARG A 208 23.02 -19.70 -19.72
C ARG A 208 23.25 -18.62 -20.77
N ASP A 209 23.18 -18.96 -22.05
CA ASP A 209 23.37 -17.98 -23.13
C ASP A 209 22.28 -16.92 -23.12
N LYS A 210 21.02 -17.31 -22.93
CA LYS A 210 19.91 -16.36 -22.77
C LYS A 210 20.07 -15.45 -21.55
N ALA A 211 20.61 -15.97 -20.45
CA ALA A 211 20.91 -15.18 -19.27
C ALA A 211 22.04 -14.19 -19.52
N ARG A 212 23.12 -14.61 -20.21
CA ARG A 212 24.23 -13.75 -20.63
C ARG A 212 23.75 -12.60 -21.53
N GLN A 213 22.99 -12.91 -22.57
CA GLN A 213 22.40 -11.89 -23.46
C GLN A 213 21.54 -10.88 -22.67
N SER A 214 20.68 -11.38 -21.78
CA SER A 214 19.83 -10.51 -20.95
C SER A 214 20.66 -9.58 -20.05
N MET A 215 21.82 -10.03 -19.58
CA MET A 215 22.73 -9.25 -18.75
C MET A 215 23.53 -8.22 -19.56
N GLU A 216 23.85 -8.50 -20.81
CA GLU A 216 24.47 -7.56 -21.75
C GLU A 216 23.50 -6.44 -22.13
N ASP A 217 22.24 -6.79 -22.43
CA ASP A 217 21.16 -5.84 -22.75
C ASP A 217 20.75 -4.95 -21.55
N PHE A 218 21.26 -5.25 -20.35
CA PHE A 218 20.90 -4.53 -19.14
C PHE A 218 21.54 -3.13 -19.09
N ASP A 219 20.74 -2.08 -19.28
CA ASP A 219 21.22 -0.69 -19.20
C ASP A 219 21.66 -0.28 -17.76
N ARG A 220 22.93 -0.54 -17.44
CA ARG A 220 23.53 -0.20 -16.14
C ARG A 220 23.43 1.30 -15.81
N GLN A 221 23.44 2.17 -16.80
CA GLN A 221 23.36 3.62 -16.60
C GLN A 221 21.93 4.05 -16.23
N ALA A 222 20.90 3.53 -16.91
CA ALA A 222 19.52 3.71 -16.47
C ALA A 222 19.29 3.17 -15.06
N TRP A 223 19.88 2.02 -14.71
CA TRP A 223 19.76 1.47 -13.35
C TRP A 223 20.35 2.42 -12.30
N LYS A 224 21.55 2.98 -12.55
CA LYS A 224 22.17 4.01 -11.68
C LYS A 224 21.34 5.29 -11.61
N ARG A 225 20.78 5.77 -12.74
CA ARG A 225 19.89 6.94 -12.76
C ARG A 225 18.62 6.71 -11.92
N LEU A 226 17.98 5.55 -12.09
CA LEU A 226 16.83 5.14 -11.30
C LEU A 226 17.20 5.01 -9.81
N GLY A 227 18.32 4.36 -9.49
CA GLY A 227 18.82 4.21 -8.13
C GLY A 227 18.96 5.56 -7.41
N ARG A 228 19.59 6.56 -8.05
CA ARG A 228 19.73 7.91 -7.49
C ARG A 228 18.38 8.59 -7.22
N LYS A 229 17.48 8.58 -8.21
CA LYS A 229 16.17 9.23 -8.07
C LYS A 229 15.27 8.51 -7.05
N LEU A 230 15.12 7.20 -7.19
CA LEU A 230 14.22 6.39 -6.38
C LEU A 230 14.71 6.27 -4.93
N SER A 231 16.02 6.31 -4.66
CA SER A 231 16.53 6.35 -3.29
C SER A 231 16.09 7.61 -2.53
N ARG A 232 15.90 8.75 -3.20
CA ARG A 232 15.35 9.96 -2.58
C ARG A 232 13.87 9.78 -2.22
N ARG A 233 13.12 9.13 -3.11
CA ARG A 233 11.67 8.89 -2.95
C ARG A 233 11.40 7.80 -1.90
N ALA A 234 12.22 6.77 -1.84
CA ALA A 234 12.15 5.70 -0.83
C ALA A 234 12.22 6.24 0.60
N ARG A 235 12.95 7.35 0.83
CA ARG A 235 13.06 7.98 2.16
C ARG A 235 11.74 8.55 2.70
N LEU A 236 10.74 8.74 1.85
CA LEU A 236 9.40 9.12 2.30
C LEU A 236 8.78 8.04 3.21
N VAL A 237 9.13 6.78 3.00
CA VAL A 237 8.77 5.68 3.89
C VAL A 237 9.94 5.43 4.85
N ARG A 238 9.84 6.00 6.06
CA ARG A 238 10.84 5.82 7.10
C ARG A 238 10.80 4.40 7.65
N ALA A 239 11.96 3.78 7.82
CA ALA A 239 12.10 2.50 8.50
C ALA A 239 11.52 2.58 9.93
N ASN A 240 10.79 1.54 10.34
CA ASN A 240 10.02 1.45 11.59
C ASN A 240 8.98 2.56 11.80
N GLY A 241 8.71 3.40 10.79
CA GLY A 241 7.75 4.51 10.87
C GLY A 241 6.30 4.07 10.67
N ALA A 242 5.36 4.98 10.94
CA ALA A 242 3.93 4.70 10.83
C ALA A 242 3.49 4.22 9.43
N THR A 243 4.03 4.80 8.35
CA THR A 243 3.76 4.33 6.98
C THR A 243 4.24 2.91 6.73
N ALA A 244 5.43 2.55 7.24
CA ALA A 244 5.97 1.19 7.15
C ALA A 244 5.10 0.19 7.91
N GLN A 245 4.65 0.56 9.11
CA GLN A 245 3.73 -0.26 9.91
C GLN A 245 2.39 -0.47 9.20
N CYS A 246 1.85 0.56 8.55
CA CYS A 246 0.62 0.45 7.75
C CYS A 246 0.81 -0.52 6.57
N LEU A 247 1.92 -0.41 5.82
CA LEU A 247 2.22 -1.32 4.71
C LEU A 247 2.39 -2.77 5.17
N ALA A 248 3.02 -2.98 6.32
CA ALA A 248 3.17 -4.31 6.91
C ALA A 248 1.81 -4.90 7.30
N LEU A 249 0.95 -4.09 7.91
CA LEU A 249 -0.42 -4.49 8.24
C LEU A 249 -1.24 -4.82 6.99
N GLU A 250 -1.16 -4.03 5.92
CA GLU A 250 -1.82 -4.34 4.64
C GLU A 250 -1.38 -5.70 4.08
N ARG A 251 -0.08 -6.00 4.11
CA ARG A 251 0.44 -7.30 3.66
C ARG A 251 0.09 -8.45 4.59
N PHE A 252 -0.02 -8.19 5.89
CA PHE A 252 -0.45 -9.17 6.87
C PHE A 252 -1.93 -9.54 6.67
N LEU A 253 -2.79 -8.56 6.39
CA LEU A 253 -4.20 -8.82 6.06
C LEU A 253 -4.34 -9.62 4.74
N ASP A 254 -3.54 -9.31 3.72
CA ASP A 254 -3.48 -10.12 2.48
C ASP A 254 -3.04 -11.57 2.77
N LEU A 255 -2.13 -11.75 3.74
CA LEU A 255 -1.66 -13.06 4.20
C LEU A 255 -2.78 -13.82 4.93
N LEU A 256 -3.49 -13.19 5.87
CA LEU A 256 -4.63 -13.78 6.57
C LEU A 256 -5.75 -14.18 5.61
N GLU A 257 -6.04 -13.36 4.59
CA GLU A 257 -7.04 -13.70 3.58
C GLU A 257 -6.61 -14.94 2.78
N SER A 258 -5.35 -15.00 2.35
CA SER A 258 -4.82 -16.15 1.59
C SER A 258 -4.79 -17.41 2.46
N HIS A 259 -4.46 -17.27 3.75
CA HIS A 259 -4.50 -18.35 4.74
C HIS A 259 -5.92 -18.91 4.89
N ALA A 260 -6.91 -18.04 5.11
CA ALA A 260 -8.31 -18.44 5.27
C ALA A 260 -8.88 -19.16 4.03
N ARG A 261 -8.38 -18.85 2.82
CA ARG A 261 -8.75 -19.56 1.59
C ARG A 261 -8.04 -20.91 1.43
N ALA A 262 -6.78 -20.98 1.84
CA ALA A 262 -5.93 -22.15 1.65
C ALA A 262 -6.24 -23.26 2.66
N VAL A 263 -6.26 -22.94 3.96
CA VAL A 263 -6.33 -23.92 5.05
C VAL A 263 -7.50 -24.91 4.95
N PRO A 264 -8.73 -24.51 4.55
CA PRO A 264 -9.85 -25.45 4.42
C PRO A 264 -9.74 -26.38 3.20
N THR A 265 -8.71 -26.26 2.37
CA THR A 265 -8.60 -26.97 1.09
C THR A 265 -7.21 -27.53 0.86
N GLU A 266 -7.09 -28.54 0.00
CA GLU A 266 -5.79 -29.08 -0.42
C GLU A 266 -5.35 -28.59 -1.81
N THR A 267 -6.04 -27.57 -2.33
CA THR A 267 -5.81 -27.07 -3.69
C THR A 267 -4.41 -26.45 -3.79
N PRO A 268 -3.53 -26.98 -4.67
CA PRO A 268 -2.15 -26.49 -4.81
C PRO A 268 -2.08 -24.98 -5.07
N GLY A 269 -2.97 -24.47 -5.92
CA GLY A 269 -3.05 -23.05 -6.26
C GLY A 269 -3.26 -22.14 -5.05
N ARG A 270 -4.11 -22.55 -4.09
CA ARG A 270 -4.40 -21.73 -2.91
C ARG A 270 -3.24 -21.71 -1.91
N TRP A 271 -2.58 -22.85 -1.71
CA TRP A 271 -1.35 -22.91 -0.91
C TRP A 271 -0.19 -22.13 -1.56
N HIS A 272 -0.12 -22.12 -2.89
CA HIS A 272 0.84 -21.29 -3.62
C HIS A 272 0.55 -19.79 -3.45
N GLU A 273 -0.72 -19.36 -3.51
CA GLU A 273 -1.12 -17.98 -3.21
C GLU A 273 -0.70 -17.56 -1.78
N LEU A 274 -0.97 -18.42 -0.80
CA LEU A 274 -0.55 -18.21 0.60
C LEU A 274 0.97 -18.04 0.72
N ARG A 275 1.74 -18.90 0.05
CA ARG A 275 3.21 -18.78 0.00
C ARG A 275 3.67 -17.44 -0.61
N ILE A 276 3.02 -16.97 -1.67
CA ILE A 276 3.30 -15.66 -2.26
C ILE A 276 2.98 -14.54 -1.27
N ALA A 277 1.84 -14.62 -0.59
CA ALA A 277 1.43 -13.62 0.41
C ALA A 277 2.43 -13.55 1.56
N LEU A 278 2.88 -14.69 2.10
CA LEU A 278 3.91 -14.75 3.15
C LEU A 278 5.23 -14.12 2.69
N LYS A 279 5.66 -14.42 1.46
CA LYS A 279 6.86 -13.80 0.86
C LYS A 279 6.74 -12.29 0.76
N ARG A 280 5.57 -11.78 0.35
CA ARG A 280 5.32 -10.33 0.27
C ARG A 280 5.32 -9.68 1.64
N PHE A 281 4.70 -10.31 2.64
CA PHE A 281 4.73 -9.86 4.03
C PHE A 281 6.17 -9.79 4.55
N ARG A 282 6.94 -10.88 4.41
CA ARG A 282 8.36 -10.93 4.77
C ARG A 282 9.13 -9.76 4.15
N TYR A 283 9.02 -9.52 2.84
CA TYR A 283 9.78 -8.45 2.20
C TYR A 283 9.47 -7.07 2.73
N VAL A 284 8.22 -6.82 3.13
CA VAL A 284 7.85 -5.55 3.75
C VAL A 284 8.44 -5.43 5.15
N VAL A 285 8.33 -6.47 5.98
CA VAL A 285 8.87 -6.45 7.34
C VAL A 285 10.41 -6.37 7.33
N GLU A 286 11.07 -7.21 6.54
CA GLU A 286 12.55 -7.25 6.38
C GLU A 286 13.11 -5.88 5.98
N HIS A 287 12.44 -5.17 5.07
CA HIS A 287 12.95 -3.90 4.55
C HIS A 287 12.50 -2.68 5.35
N PHE A 288 11.23 -2.61 5.73
CA PHE A 288 10.63 -1.41 6.29
C PHE A 288 10.47 -1.47 7.81
N LEU A 289 10.49 -2.65 8.43
CA LEU A 289 10.41 -2.85 9.88
C LEU A 289 11.61 -3.66 10.40
N PRO A 290 12.87 -3.24 10.17
CA PRO A 290 14.05 -4.03 10.52
C PRO A 290 14.14 -4.39 12.01
N ALA A 291 13.59 -3.56 12.91
CA ALA A 291 13.56 -3.88 14.33
C ALA A 291 12.61 -5.04 14.64
N GLN A 292 11.44 -5.06 13.99
CA GLN A 292 10.47 -6.15 14.13
C GLN A 292 10.97 -7.41 13.43
N TYR A 293 11.60 -7.28 12.26
CA TYR A 293 12.16 -8.40 11.53
C TYR A 293 13.22 -9.14 12.34
N ALA A 294 14.06 -8.44 13.11
CA ALA A 294 15.06 -9.08 13.96
C ALA A 294 14.44 -10.04 14.99
N VAL A 295 13.20 -9.78 15.42
CA VAL A 295 12.44 -10.66 16.34
C VAL A 295 11.74 -11.78 15.56
N TRP A 296 11.16 -11.47 14.41
CA TRP A 296 10.34 -12.41 13.63
C TRP A 296 11.11 -13.23 12.57
N GLU A 297 12.41 -13.01 12.39
CA GLU A 297 13.18 -13.65 11.32
C GLU A 297 13.05 -15.17 11.37
N ALA A 298 13.23 -15.76 12.56
CA ALA A 298 13.16 -17.20 12.77
C ALA A 298 11.76 -17.76 12.48
N SER A 299 10.71 -17.13 13.02
CA SER A 299 9.33 -17.59 12.84
C SER A 299 8.84 -17.43 11.39
N ILE A 300 9.18 -16.32 10.73
CA ILE A 300 8.88 -16.13 9.31
C ILE A 300 9.63 -17.15 8.46
N LYS A 301 10.89 -17.44 8.78
CA LYS A 301 11.68 -18.46 8.07
C LYS A 301 11.04 -19.83 8.20
N GLN A 302 10.67 -20.25 9.41
CA GLN A 302 9.98 -21.52 9.65
C GLN A 302 8.73 -21.68 8.77
N MET A 303 7.86 -20.67 8.74
CA MET A 303 6.65 -20.69 7.91
C MET A 303 6.96 -20.68 6.42
N GLN A 304 8.03 -20.00 6.01
CA GLN A 304 8.48 -19.96 4.62
C GLN A 304 9.03 -21.32 4.18
N ASP A 305 9.74 -22.02 5.05
CA ASP A 305 10.33 -23.33 4.77
C ASP A 305 9.25 -24.40 4.66
N LEU A 306 8.25 -24.41 5.57
CA LEU A 306 7.07 -25.29 5.46
C LEU A 306 6.30 -25.11 4.15
N LEU A 307 5.94 -23.86 3.82
CA LEU A 307 5.25 -23.56 2.57
C LEU A 307 6.15 -23.78 1.34
N GLY A 308 7.46 -23.67 1.51
CA GLY A 308 8.48 -24.02 0.52
C GLY A 308 8.44 -25.50 0.19
N LYS A 309 8.66 -26.36 1.20
CA LYS A 309 8.60 -27.81 1.10
C LYS A 309 7.28 -28.27 0.48
N LEU A 310 6.14 -27.74 0.96
CA LEU A 310 4.84 -28.07 0.39
C LEU A 310 4.73 -27.75 -1.10
N HIS A 311 5.23 -26.59 -1.54
CA HIS A 311 5.25 -26.24 -2.95
C HIS A 311 6.15 -27.16 -3.77
N ASP A 312 7.33 -27.49 -3.25
CA ASP A 312 8.29 -28.35 -3.93
C ASP A 312 7.71 -29.78 -4.09
N LEU A 313 7.01 -30.31 -3.07
CA LEU A 313 6.28 -31.58 -3.16
C LEU A 313 5.19 -31.58 -4.24
N TYR A 314 4.49 -30.45 -4.46
CA TYR A 314 3.54 -30.33 -5.58
C TYR A 314 4.24 -30.37 -6.95
N VAL A 315 5.41 -29.73 -7.07
CA VAL A 315 6.19 -29.71 -8.32
C VAL A 315 6.75 -31.10 -8.62
N VAL A 316 7.34 -31.75 -7.61
CA VAL A 316 7.88 -33.12 -7.74
C VAL A 316 6.76 -34.10 -8.09
N ARG A 317 5.59 -34.04 -7.43
CA ARG A 317 4.45 -34.89 -7.80
C ARG A 317 4.03 -34.71 -9.26
N ALA A 318 3.96 -33.48 -9.76
CA ALA A 318 3.61 -33.22 -11.14
C ALA A 318 4.63 -33.79 -12.14
N PHE A 319 5.87 -34.00 -11.71
CA PHE A 319 6.94 -34.61 -12.49
C PHE A 319 6.97 -36.15 -12.36
N VAL A 320 6.83 -36.68 -11.15
CA VAL A 320 7.02 -38.10 -10.79
C VAL A 320 5.79 -38.98 -11.03
N VAL A 321 4.57 -38.43 -11.02
CA VAL A 321 3.33 -39.20 -11.31
C VAL A 321 3.30 -39.79 -12.73
N ARG A 322 4.22 -39.39 -13.62
CA ARG A 322 4.40 -40.07 -14.92
C ARG A 322 5.17 -41.39 -14.83
N GLU A 323 5.93 -41.66 -13.77
CA GLU A 323 6.98 -42.69 -13.83
C GLU A 323 7.14 -43.59 -12.57
N CYS A 324 6.49 -43.35 -11.41
CA CYS A 324 6.75 -44.16 -10.19
C CYS A 324 5.57 -44.34 -9.22
N GLU A 325 5.55 -45.48 -8.52
CA GLU A 325 4.62 -45.87 -7.42
C GLU A 325 4.79 -45.06 -6.11
N ALA A 326 5.73 -44.11 -6.05
CA ALA A 326 6.02 -43.30 -4.86
C ALA A 326 4.97 -42.20 -4.53
N ALA A 327 3.78 -42.26 -5.14
CA ALA A 327 2.73 -41.26 -5.00
C ALA A 327 2.15 -41.18 -3.57
N GLY A 328 2.14 -42.30 -2.83
CA GLY A 328 1.66 -42.39 -1.44
C GLY A 328 2.52 -41.56 -0.48
N THR A 329 3.83 -41.81 -0.43
CA THR A 329 4.78 -41.11 0.44
C THR A 329 4.78 -39.59 0.21
N ILE A 330 4.68 -39.14 -1.05
CA ILE A 330 4.60 -37.71 -1.38
C ILE A 330 3.31 -37.08 -0.84
N ASN A 331 2.20 -37.83 -0.84
CA ASN A 331 0.92 -37.35 -0.31
C ASN A 331 0.97 -37.23 1.23
N ASP A 332 1.57 -38.21 1.91
CA ASP A 332 1.71 -38.21 3.36
C ASP A 332 2.61 -37.05 3.84
N GLU A 333 3.74 -36.83 3.18
CA GLU A 333 4.62 -35.70 3.46
C GLU A 333 3.94 -34.35 3.25
N ARG A 334 3.06 -34.24 2.24
CA ARG A 334 2.26 -33.03 2.03
C ARG A 334 1.28 -32.80 3.16
N GLN A 335 0.55 -33.84 3.58
CA GLN A 335 -0.39 -33.76 4.70
C GLN A 335 0.34 -33.35 5.97
N HIS A 336 1.49 -33.97 6.24
CA HIS A 336 2.33 -33.62 7.37
C HIS A 336 2.76 -32.15 7.35
N CYS A 337 3.21 -31.63 6.20
CA CYS A 337 3.54 -30.21 6.05
C CYS A 337 2.34 -29.28 6.31
N MET A 338 1.14 -29.65 5.87
CA MET A 338 -0.08 -28.87 6.11
C MET A 338 -0.48 -28.87 7.59
N ILE A 339 -0.36 -30.02 8.27
CA ILE A 339 -0.62 -30.14 9.72
C ILE A 339 0.36 -29.27 10.50
N GLN A 340 1.67 -29.40 10.25
CA GLN A 340 2.69 -28.57 10.89
C GLN A 340 2.46 -27.07 10.66
N TYR A 341 2.06 -26.69 9.44
CA TYR A 341 1.69 -25.30 9.16
C TYR A 341 0.51 -24.85 10.03
N ARG A 342 -0.56 -25.66 10.13
CA ARG A 342 -1.76 -25.34 10.93
C ARG A 342 -1.42 -25.19 12.41
N GLU A 343 -0.64 -26.13 12.97
CA GLU A 343 -0.20 -26.12 14.37
C GLU A 343 0.62 -24.86 14.70
N ARG A 344 1.50 -24.43 13.79
CA ARG A 344 2.32 -23.22 13.98
C ARG A 344 1.55 -21.93 13.72
N ALA A 345 0.59 -21.94 12.81
CA ALA A 345 -0.19 -20.77 12.44
C ALA A 345 -1.22 -20.40 13.52
N HIS A 346 -1.90 -21.39 14.09
CA HIS A 346 -3.05 -21.22 14.98
C HIS A 346 -2.72 -21.37 16.47
N GLY A 347 -3.73 -21.08 17.30
CA GLY A 347 -3.66 -21.23 18.75
C GLY A 347 -3.34 -19.91 19.49
N PRO A 348 -3.50 -19.89 20.82
CA PRO A 348 -3.23 -18.70 21.63
C PRO A 348 -1.79 -18.20 21.56
N ALA A 349 -0.84 -19.10 21.27
CA ALA A 349 0.58 -18.83 21.04
C ALA A 349 0.99 -19.02 19.55
N GLY A 350 0.02 -19.03 18.63
CA GLY A 350 0.29 -19.20 17.20
C GLY A 350 0.98 -17.99 16.58
N LEU A 351 1.79 -18.24 15.55
CA LEU A 351 2.61 -17.21 14.91
C LEU A 351 1.77 -16.09 14.26
N LEU A 352 0.58 -16.41 13.74
CA LEU A 352 -0.29 -15.38 13.17
C LEU A 352 -0.76 -14.39 14.25
N ARG A 353 -1.06 -14.87 15.46
CA ARG A 353 -1.45 -14.01 16.57
C ARG A 353 -0.27 -13.19 17.09
N GLU A 354 0.91 -13.80 17.19
CA GLU A 354 2.14 -13.09 17.55
C GLU A 354 2.45 -11.93 16.57
N TRP A 355 2.31 -12.19 15.26
CA TRP A 355 2.54 -11.15 14.26
C TRP A 355 1.46 -10.07 14.30
N GLU A 356 0.20 -10.45 14.54
CA GLU A 356 -0.91 -9.50 14.71
C GLU A 356 -0.72 -8.57 15.91
N THR A 357 -0.20 -9.09 17.04
CA THR A 357 0.05 -8.27 18.25
C THR A 357 1.22 -7.31 18.10
N GLY A 358 2.22 -7.64 17.28
CA GLY A 358 3.31 -6.71 16.95
C GLY A 358 2.99 -5.69 15.86
N LEU A 359 1.78 -5.73 15.27
CA LEU A 359 1.31 -4.74 14.29
C LEU A 359 0.34 -3.72 14.91
N PRO A 360 0.05 -2.59 14.23
CA PRO A 360 -0.88 -1.60 14.77
C PRO A 360 -2.29 -2.15 14.98
N GLN A 361 -2.86 -1.91 16.17
CA GLN A 361 -4.21 -2.34 16.56
C GLN A 361 -5.11 -1.18 16.98
N GLY A 362 -6.42 -1.40 16.95
CA GLY A 362 -7.43 -0.45 17.42
C GLY A 362 -7.27 0.96 16.83
N LYS A 363 -7.28 1.98 17.69
CA LYS A 363 -7.14 3.39 17.27
C LYS A 363 -5.84 3.67 16.51
N ARG A 364 -4.76 2.90 16.74
CA ARG A 364 -3.48 3.09 16.03
C ARG A 364 -3.59 2.81 14.54
N ILE A 365 -4.53 1.97 14.10
CA ILE A 365 -4.79 1.70 12.67
C ILE A 365 -5.12 3.00 11.95
N GLY A 366 -6.00 3.84 12.52
CA GLY A 366 -6.33 5.14 11.95
C GLY A 366 -5.11 6.05 11.82
N THR A 367 -4.23 6.06 12.83
CA THR A 367 -3.00 6.88 12.84
C THR A 367 -2.02 6.45 11.74
N VAL A 368 -1.76 5.14 11.60
CA VAL A 368 -0.82 4.63 10.59
C VAL A 368 -1.38 4.77 9.17
N THR A 369 -2.70 4.58 9.00
CA THR A 369 -3.41 4.83 7.74
C THR A 369 -3.30 6.30 7.33
N ALA A 370 -3.52 7.24 8.26
CA ALA A 370 -3.37 8.66 8.00
C ALA A 370 -1.91 9.03 7.64
N ALA A 371 -0.92 8.41 8.28
CA ALA A 371 0.49 8.60 7.95
C ALA A 371 0.84 8.09 6.53
N ARG A 372 0.31 6.92 6.16
CA ARG A 372 0.47 6.37 4.79
C ARG A 372 -0.13 7.32 3.76
N LEU A 373 -1.35 7.79 3.96
CA LEU A 373 -2.01 8.74 3.05
C LEU A 373 -1.26 10.08 2.94
N ARG A 374 -0.72 10.59 4.06
CA ARG A 374 0.15 11.79 4.05
C ARG A 374 1.42 11.55 3.24
N THR A 375 2.03 10.37 3.37
CA THR A 375 3.22 9.99 2.59
C THR A 375 2.89 9.95 1.10
N THR A 376 1.73 9.39 0.73
CA THR A 376 1.23 9.43 -0.65
C THR A 376 1.01 10.85 -1.16
N ALA A 377 0.41 11.72 -0.34
CA ALA A 377 0.23 13.12 -0.68
C ALA A 377 1.57 13.81 -0.94
N GLN A 378 2.55 13.62 -0.06
CA GLN A 378 3.90 14.19 -0.20
C GLN A 378 4.64 13.65 -1.44
N ALA A 379 4.45 12.37 -1.78
CA ALA A 379 5.07 11.77 -2.95
C ALA A 379 4.50 12.30 -4.28
N LEU A 380 3.19 12.58 -4.31
CA LEU A 380 2.44 12.86 -5.54
C LEU A 380 2.03 14.33 -5.72
N ASP A 381 2.19 15.17 -4.71
CA ASP A 381 1.90 16.60 -4.78
C ASP A 381 3.18 17.44 -4.97
N PRO A 382 3.38 18.06 -6.15
CA PRO A 382 4.53 18.94 -6.38
C PRO A 382 4.56 20.20 -5.50
N ARG A 383 3.44 20.56 -4.85
CA ARG A 383 3.29 21.74 -3.99
C ARG A 383 2.65 21.35 -2.66
N PHE A 384 3.19 20.30 -2.04
CA PHE A 384 2.67 19.73 -0.81
C PHE A 384 2.43 20.77 0.32
N GLU A 385 3.36 21.71 0.54
CA GLU A 385 3.19 22.78 1.55
C GLU A 385 1.93 23.62 1.33
N ARG A 386 1.62 23.93 0.06
CA ARG A 386 0.41 24.65 -0.29
C ARG A 386 -0.83 23.83 0.01
N THR A 387 -0.80 22.52 -0.25
CA THR A 387 -1.92 21.64 0.08
C THR A 387 -2.11 21.53 1.58
N VAL A 388 -1.04 21.44 2.37
CA VAL A 388 -1.12 21.47 3.84
C VAL A 388 -1.83 22.75 4.32
N HIS A 389 -1.47 23.91 3.78
CA HIS A 389 -2.13 25.18 4.12
C HIS A 389 -3.63 25.19 3.74
N ILE A 390 -3.96 24.73 2.52
CA ILE A 390 -5.36 24.58 2.09
C ILE A 390 -6.12 23.63 3.01
N SER A 391 -5.52 22.50 3.42
CA SER A 391 -6.17 21.53 4.30
C SER A 391 -6.49 22.11 5.67
N ARG A 392 -5.63 22.99 6.22
CA ARG A 392 -5.88 23.66 7.50
C ARG A 392 -7.08 24.60 7.39
N LEU A 393 -7.08 25.48 6.39
CA LEU A 393 -8.21 26.39 6.13
C LEU A 393 -9.51 25.63 5.86
N ALA A 394 -9.43 24.55 5.09
CA ALA A 394 -10.57 23.70 4.78
C ALA A 394 -11.18 23.09 6.05
N LEU A 395 -10.36 22.56 6.95
CA LEU A 395 -10.85 21.98 8.20
C LEU A 395 -11.41 23.04 9.16
N GLN A 396 -10.79 24.21 9.27
CA GLN A 396 -11.36 25.33 10.04
C GLN A 396 -12.73 25.73 9.49
N LEU A 397 -12.87 25.84 8.17
CA LEU A 397 -14.14 26.16 7.53
C LEU A 397 -15.18 25.04 7.73
N PHE A 398 -14.77 23.78 7.61
CA PHE A 398 -15.64 22.63 7.87
C PHE A 398 -16.20 22.67 9.29
N ASP A 399 -15.35 22.92 10.29
CA ASP A 399 -15.78 22.95 11.69
C ASP A 399 -16.80 24.06 11.96
N ARG A 400 -16.71 25.20 11.24
CA ARG A 400 -17.71 26.29 11.29
C ARG A 400 -19.02 25.91 10.63
N VAL A 401 -18.97 25.23 9.49
CA VAL A 401 -20.18 24.79 8.76
C VAL A 401 -20.89 23.66 9.53
N ALA A 402 -20.13 22.72 10.10
CA ALA A 402 -20.67 21.60 10.89
C ALA A 402 -21.39 22.05 12.18
N GLY A 403 -21.01 23.22 12.71
CA GLY A 403 -21.73 23.86 13.82
C GLY A 403 -23.16 24.30 13.46
N ARG A 404 -23.52 24.43 12.18
CA ARG A 404 -24.88 24.77 11.72
C ARG A 404 -25.78 23.54 11.63
N ARG A 405 -27.03 23.75 11.17
CA ARG A 405 -28.16 22.82 11.00
C ARG A 405 -27.91 21.64 10.03
N GLU A 406 -26.66 21.18 9.89
CA GLU A 406 -26.29 20.03 9.05
C GLU A 406 -25.82 18.84 9.90
N PRO A 407 -26.74 17.94 10.31
CA PRO A 407 -26.42 16.81 11.19
C PRO A 407 -25.31 15.91 10.64
N VAL A 408 -25.29 15.70 9.32
CA VAL A 408 -24.33 14.82 8.64
C VAL A 408 -22.87 15.29 8.80
N LEU A 409 -22.66 16.59 9.01
CA LEU A 409 -21.32 17.17 9.18
C LEU A 409 -20.81 17.07 10.62
N ARG A 410 -21.67 16.81 11.60
CA ARG A 410 -21.30 16.67 13.02
C ARG A 410 -20.65 15.33 13.32
N GLU A 411 -20.82 14.35 12.44
CA GLU A 411 -20.19 13.05 12.58
C GLU A 411 -18.67 13.15 12.48
N ALA A 412 -17.97 12.60 13.48
CA ALA A 412 -16.51 12.51 13.48
C ALA A 412 -15.98 11.80 12.21
N ARG A 413 -16.77 10.86 11.65
CA ARG A 413 -16.44 10.14 10.43
C ARG A 413 -16.47 11.04 9.20
N THR A 414 -17.47 11.90 9.06
CA THR A 414 -17.55 12.90 7.97
C THR A 414 -16.36 13.85 7.99
N ARG A 415 -15.98 14.32 9.19
CA ARG A 415 -14.79 15.16 9.35
C ARG A 415 -13.50 14.44 8.93
N LEU A 416 -13.37 13.14 9.20
CA LEU A 416 -12.23 12.33 8.76
C LEU A 416 -12.19 12.17 7.24
N ILE A 417 -13.34 11.88 6.61
CA ILE A 417 -13.50 11.80 5.14
C ILE A 417 -13.06 13.11 4.50
N PHE A 418 -13.63 14.23 4.95
CA PHE A 418 -13.32 15.54 4.41
C PHE A 418 -11.85 15.93 4.62
N GLY A 419 -11.33 15.74 5.84
CA GLY A 419 -9.93 16.02 6.14
C GLY A 419 -8.96 15.18 5.30
N THR A 420 -9.37 13.99 4.87
CA THR A 420 -8.58 13.15 3.96
C THR A 420 -8.63 13.70 2.53
N ALA A 421 -9.81 14.07 2.03
CA ALA A 421 -9.95 14.73 0.73
C ALA A 421 -9.14 16.03 0.64
N ALA A 422 -9.21 16.87 1.67
CA ALA A 422 -8.50 18.14 1.73
C ALA A 422 -6.96 17.97 1.69
N ARG A 423 -6.43 16.85 2.23
CA ARG A 423 -4.98 16.54 2.20
C ARG A 423 -4.53 15.90 0.90
N LEU A 424 -5.44 15.26 0.16
CA LEU A 424 -5.15 14.57 -1.11
C LEU A 424 -5.48 15.41 -2.35
N GLN A 425 -6.14 16.55 -2.21
CA GLN A 425 -6.56 17.41 -3.33
C GLN A 425 -5.44 17.95 -4.23
N GLY A 426 -4.19 17.90 -3.76
CA GLY A 426 -3.01 18.34 -4.49
C GLY A 426 -2.31 17.26 -5.32
N ILE A 427 -2.67 15.98 -5.15
CA ILE A 427 -1.97 14.87 -5.82
C ILE A 427 -2.14 14.93 -7.33
N ARG A 428 -1.11 14.53 -8.08
CA ARG A 428 -1.13 14.58 -9.55
C ARG A 428 -0.41 13.39 -10.17
N PRO A 429 -0.85 12.92 -11.35
CA PRO A 429 -0.08 11.95 -12.11
C PRO A 429 1.23 12.56 -12.59
N SER A 430 2.29 11.76 -12.62
CA SER A 430 3.57 12.16 -13.21
C SER A 430 3.34 12.60 -14.68
N ASN A 431 3.76 13.83 -15.01
CA ASN A 431 3.67 14.43 -16.35
C ASN A 431 2.26 14.67 -16.92
N SER A 432 1.23 14.84 -16.09
CA SER A 432 -0.12 15.17 -16.57
C SER A 432 -0.23 16.62 -17.09
N ARG A 433 -0.51 16.77 -18.40
CA ARG A 433 -0.99 18.01 -19.04
C ARG A 433 -2.50 18.24 -18.85
N GLY A 434 -3.22 17.25 -18.33
CA GLY A 434 -4.67 17.27 -18.18
C GLY A 434 -5.15 18.03 -16.94
N SER A 435 -6.49 18.08 -16.81
CA SER A 435 -7.17 18.63 -15.64
C SER A 435 -6.66 18.02 -14.33
N ARG A 436 -6.27 18.89 -13.38
CA ARG A 436 -5.67 18.45 -12.10
C ARG A 436 -6.65 17.62 -11.27
N GLN A 437 -7.90 18.05 -11.18
CA GLN A 437 -8.93 17.36 -10.40
C GLN A 437 -9.32 16.00 -11.00
N LYS A 438 -9.38 15.89 -12.34
CA LYS A 438 -9.63 14.60 -13.02
C LYS A 438 -8.45 13.63 -12.81
N GLY A 439 -7.23 14.15 -12.84
CA GLY A 439 -6.02 13.36 -12.54
C GLY A 439 -5.96 12.84 -11.11
N ALA A 440 -6.27 13.69 -10.12
CA ALA A 440 -6.32 13.30 -8.72
C ALA A 440 -7.41 12.25 -8.46
N TYR A 441 -8.62 12.47 -8.99
CA TYR A 441 -9.72 11.50 -8.94
C TYR A 441 -9.32 10.13 -9.49
N LYS A 442 -8.70 10.10 -10.68
CA LYS A 442 -8.24 8.85 -11.31
C LYS A 442 -7.20 8.11 -10.46
N ILE A 443 -6.31 8.84 -9.77
CA ILE A 443 -5.35 8.23 -8.84
C ILE A 443 -6.09 7.59 -7.67
N LEU A 444 -6.98 8.32 -6.99
CA LEU A 444 -7.70 7.82 -5.81
C LEU A 444 -8.55 6.60 -6.14
N ARG A 445 -9.27 6.62 -7.27
CA ARG A 445 -10.03 5.48 -7.79
C ARG A 445 -9.18 4.27 -8.16
N GLY A 446 -7.92 4.49 -8.53
CA GLY A 446 -6.97 3.43 -8.86
C GLY A 446 -6.34 2.77 -7.63
N LEU A 447 -6.43 3.41 -6.46
CA LEU A 447 -5.93 2.89 -5.20
C LEU A 447 -7.03 2.09 -4.47
N PRO A 448 -6.70 0.96 -3.82
CA PRO A 448 -7.66 0.28 -2.95
C PRO A 448 -8.03 1.19 -1.76
N PRO A 449 -9.25 1.07 -1.22
CA PRO A 449 -9.63 1.75 0.01
C PRO A 449 -8.63 1.45 1.14
N PRO A 450 -8.23 2.45 1.94
CA PRO A 450 -7.32 2.23 3.06
C PRO A 450 -7.94 1.32 4.14
N ILE A 451 -7.10 0.71 4.98
CA ILE A 451 -7.58 -0.13 6.09
C ILE A 451 -8.55 0.67 6.98
N GLY A 452 -9.71 0.09 7.25
CA GLY A 452 -10.78 0.69 8.05
C GLY A 452 -11.65 1.70 7.28
N TRP A 453 -11.61 1.69 5.94
CA TRP A 453 -12.48 2.49 5.08
C TRP A 453 -13.33 1.59 4.19
N THR A 454 -14.59 1.98 4.03
CA THR A 454 -15.48 1.36 3.04
C THR A 454 -15.21 1.91 1.64
N ALA A 455 -15.66 1.19 0.61
CA ALA A 455 -15.56 1.65 -0.76
C ALA A 455 -16.33 2.97 -0.99
N ASP A 456 -17.50 3.13 -0.36
CA ASP A 456 -18.34 4.33 -0.46
C ASP A 456 -17.68 5.56 0.15
N GLU A 457 -17.03 5.40 1.31
CA GLU A 457 -16.31 6.50 1.96
C GLU A 457 -15.10 6.93 1.12
N TRP A 458 -14.37 5.96 0.55
CA TRP A 458 -13.26 6.25 -0.34
C TRP A 458 -13.70 6.91 -1.65
N GLU A 459 -14.85 6.50 -2.20
CA GLU A 459 -15.49 7.16 -3.34
C GLU A 459 -15.88 8.60 -3.00
N THR A 460 -16.42 8.84 -1.80
CA THR A 460 -16.75 10.19 -1.31
C THR A 460 -15.50 11.08 -1.27
N VAL A 461 -14.37 10.58 -0.75
CA VAL A 461 -13.08 11.29 -0.78
C VAL A 461 -12.68 11.64 -2.22
N ALA A 462 -12.76 10.68 -3.14
CA ALA A 462 -12.39 10.87 -4.53
C ALA A 462 -13.27 11.92 -5.23
N CYS A 463 -14.59 11.86 -5.03
CA CYS A 463 -15.55 12.80 -5.57
C CYS A 463 -15.39 14.21 -4.97
N THR A 464 -15.19 14.34 -3.66
CA THR A 464 -14.87 15.65 -3.05
C THR A 464 -13.62 16.28 -3.67
N VAL A 465 -12.57 15.49 -3.93
CA VAL A 465 -11.36 15.98 -4.63
C VAL A 465 -11.66 16.34 -6.09
N ARG A 466 -12.51 15.58 -6.78
CA ARG A 466 -12.92 15.82 -8.18
C ARG A 466 -13.69 17.12 -8.36
N TYR A 467 -14.57 17.47 -7.42
CA TYR A 467 -15.45 18.65 -7.48
C TYR A 467 -14.95 19.83 -6.65
N GLY A 468 -13.92 19.64 -5.81
CA GLY A 468 -13.23 20.72 -5.09
C GLY A 468 -12.55 21.78 -5.98
N ARG A 469 -12.56 21.58 -7.30
CA ARG A 469 -12.10 22.54 -8.31
C ARG A 469 -12.78 22.28 -9.66
N GLY A 470 -13.02 23.37 -10.40
CA GLY A 470 -13.51 23.29 -11.78
C GLY A 470 -15.03 23.32 -11.81
N PRO A 471 -15.67 22.60 -12.76
CA PRO A 471 -17.12 22.49 -12.82
C PRO A 471 -17.69 21.94 -11.51
N GLU A 472 -18.83 22.49 -11.10
CA GLU A 472 -19.62 22.00 -9.97
C GLU A 472 -20.19 20.61 -10.28
N PRO A 473 -20.50 19.81 -9.24
CA PRO A 473 -21.23 18.57 -9.45
C PRO A 473 -22.58 18.87 -10.08
N SER A 474 -23.00 18.03 -11.03
CA SER A 474 -24.25 18.18 -11.77
C SER A 474 -24.91 16.82 -11.93
N PRO A 475 -26.26 16.73 -11.93
CA PRO A 475 -26.99 15.49 -12.18
C PRO A 475 -26.67 14.83 -13.53
N THR A 476 -26.09 15.56 -14.49
CA THR A 476 -25.68 15.03 -15.80
C THR A 476 -24.23 14.55 -15.85
N ASP A 477 -23.42 14.84 -14.81
CA ASP A 477 -22.02 14.40 -14.77
C ASP A 477 -21.96 12.90 -14.44
N SER A 478 -21.38 12.11 -15.35
CA SER A 478 -21.31 10.64 -15.24
C SER A 478 -20.55 10.11 -14.01
N THR A 479 -19.77 10.95 -13.33
CA THR A 479 -19.10 10.61 -12.07
C THR A 479 -19.97 10.93 -10.85
N PHE A 480 -20.88 11.90 -10.95
CA PHE A 480 -21.74 12.34 -9.85
C PHE A 480 -23.10 11.65 -9.86
N ALA A 481 -23.73 11.56 -11.03
CA ALA A 481 -25.08 11.02 -11.21
C ALA A 481 -25.28 9.62 -10.60
N PRO A 482 -24.32 8.68 -10.67
CA PRO A 482 -24.50 7.34 -10.09
C PRO A 482 -24.44 7.29 -8.56
N LEU A 483 -24.03 8.38 -7.89
CA LEU A 483 -24.01 8.42 -6.43
C LEU A 483 -25.44 8.46 -5.89
N ARG A 484 -25.68 7.82 -4.74
CA ARG A 484 -26.95 7.92 -4.03
C ARG A 484 -27.25 9.38 -3.62
N PRO A 485 -28.52 9.79 -3.48
CA PRO A 485 -28.88 11.18 -3.16
C PRO A 485 -28.21 11.73 -1.88
N ASP A 486 -28.12 10.93 -0.81
CA ASP A 486 -27.41 11.27 0.43
C ASP A 486 -25.93 11.59 0.17
N ARG A 487 -25.30 10.80 -0.69
CA ARG A 487 -23.89 10.97 -1.08
C ARG A 487 -23.69 12.13 -2.04
N GLN A 488 -24.63 12.36 -2.96
CA GLN A 488 -24.61 13.52 -3.84
C GLN A 488 -24.61 14.81 -3.02
N HIS A 489 -25.55 14.95 -2.08
CA HIS A 489 -25.63 16.10 -1.19
C HIS A 489 -24.35 16.28 -0.37
N LEU A 490 -23.88 15.21 0.29
CA LEU A 490 -22.64 15.26 1.08
C LEU A 490 -21.43 15.69 0.24
N VAL A 491 -21.24 15.11 -0.96
CA VAL A 491 -20.14 15.48 -1.86
C VAL A 491 -20.23 16.94 -2.26
N SER A 492 -21.41 17.47 -2.55
CA SER A 492 -21.62 18.87 -2.93
C SER A 492 -21.23 19.83 -1.80
N VAL A 493 -21.68 19.55 -0.57
CA VAL A 493 -21.31 20.34 0.62
C VAL A 493 -19.80 20.33 0.83
N LEU A 494 -19.19 19.14 0.88
CA LEU A 494 -17.74 18.98 1.08
C LEU A 494 -16.92 19.65 -0.05
N ALA A 495 -17.38 19.54 -1.30
CA ALA A 495 -16.74 20.20 -2.44
C ALA A 495 -16.86 21.72 -2.33
N GLY A 496 -18.00 22.25 -1.89
CA GLY A 496 -18.22 23.67 -1.63
C GLY A 496 -17.23 24.22 -0.60
N VAL A 497 -17.11 23.55 0.55
CA VAL A 497 -16.12 23.89 1.59
C VAL A 497 -14.69 23.90 1.03
N LEU A 498 -14.31 22.86 0.28
CA LEU A 498 -12.97 22.78 -0.30
C LEU A 498 -12.72 23.86 -1.37
N ARG A 499 -13.72 24.20 -2.20
CA ARG A 499 -13.62 25.27 -3.21
C ARG A 499 -13.39 26.62 -2.55
N LEU A 500 -14.14 26.94 -1.51
CA LEU A 500 -13.99 28.18 -0.75
C LEU A 500 -12.62 28.26 -0.06
N ALA A 501 -12.20 27.21 0.65
CA ALA A 501 -10.87 27.18 1.29
C ALA A 501 -9.72 27.39 0.29
N ARG A 502 -9.82 26.80 -0.90
CA ARG A 502 -8.85 27.02 -1.99
C ARG A 502 -8.89 28.45 -2.53
N ALA A 503 -10.05 29.10 -2.55
CA ALA A 503 -10.19 30.49 -2.97
C ALA A 503 -9.58 31.45 -1.95
N LEU A 504 -9.86 31.23 -0.65
CA LEU A 504 -9.25 31.97 0.45
C LEU A 504 -7.72 31.88 0.40
N GLN A 505 -7.17 30.67 0.26
CA GLN A 505 -5.73 30.48 0.13
C GLN A 505 -5.13 31.23 -1.07
N ARG A 506 -5.83 31.24 -2.22
CA ARG A 506 -5.38 31.97 -3.42
C ARG A 506 -5.43 33.49 -3.26
N SER A 507 -6.26 33.97 -2.35
CA SER A 507 -6.48 35.39 -2.10
C SER A 507 -5.64 35.95 -0.95
N GLY A 508 -4.71 35.15 -0.39
CA GLY A 508 -3.84 35.59 0.71
C GLY A 508 -4.33 35.18 2.10
N GLY A 509 -5.49 34.53 2.20
CA GLY A 509 -6.04 34.07 3.48
C GLY A 509 -5.09 33.11 4.21
N SER A 510 -4.72 33.46 5.44
CA SER A 510 -3.77 32.71 6.26
C SER A 510 -4.46 31.88 7.34
N SER A 511 -5.49 32.43 8.00
CA SER A 511 -6.29 31.74 9.01
C SER A 511 -7.70 32.32 9.06
N LEU A 512 -8.67 31.50 9.46
CA LEU A 512 -9.93 32.00 9.97
C LEU A 512 -9.73 32.40 11.44
N GLU A 513 -10.24 33.56 11.84
CA GLU A 513 -10.18 34.01 13.23
C GLU A 513 -11.14 33.21 14.12
N ALA A 514 -10.86 33.17 15.43
CA ALA A 514 -11.64 32.40 16.41
C ALA A 514 -13.07 32.94 16.57
N ALA A 515 -13.31 34.21 16.26
CA ALA A 515 -14.62 34.83 16.24
C ALA A 515 -15.22 34.82 14.83
N GLY A 516 -15.67 33.66 14.35
CA GLY A 516 -16.73 33.70 13.35
C GLY A 516 -17.98 34.22 14.06
N ARG A 517 -18.24 35.53 14.03
CA ARG A 517 -19.43 36.11 14.65
C ARG A 517 -20.65 35.54 13.92
N ILE A 518 -21.43 34.76 14.66
CA ILE A 518 -22.72 34.28 14.19
C ILE A 518 -23.70 35.39 14.57
N ASP A 519 -24.05 36.23 13.60
CA ASP A 519 -25.19 37.12 13.79
C ASP A 519 -26.46 36.27 13.88
N ALA A 520 -27.45 36.76 14.62
CA ALA A 520 -28.76 36.11 14.78
C ALA A 520 -29.53 35.90 13.45
N GLY A 521 -29.04 36.47 12.34
CA GLY A 521 -29.55 36.26 10.99
C GLY A 521 -29.07 34.95 10.37
N SER A 522 -29.83 34.43 9.41
CA SER A 522 -29.63 33.18 8.67
C SER A 522 -28.27 32.98 7.99
N ASP A 523 -27.33 33.92 8.06
CA ASP A 523 -26.10 33.98 7.27
C ASP A 523 -24.87 33.40 8.00
N LEU A 524 -23.87 32.95 7.26
CA LEU A 524 -22.58 32.49 7.76
C LEU A 524 -21.52 33.56 7.50
N ARG A 525 -21.13 34.31 8.54
CA ARG A 525 -20.02 35.27 8.46
C ARG A 525 -18.69 34.60 8.79
N LEU A 526 -17.69 34.88 7.96
CA LEU A 526 -16.33 34.32 8.06
C LEU A 526 -15.32 35.46 8.10
N GLU A 527 -14.72 35.69 9.27
CA GLU A 527 -13.60 36.61 9.42
C GLU A 527 -12.30 35.91 9.02
N VAL A 528 -11.60 36.46 8.02
CA VAL A 528 -10.40 35.84 7.46
C VAL A 528 -9.22 36.80 7.47
N ALA A 529 -8.14 36.39 8.14
CA ALA A 529 -6.90 37.14 8.22
C ALA A 529 -6.11 37.11 6.91
N GLY A 530 -5.52 38.26 6.57
CA GLY A 530 -4.62 38.42 5.42
C GLY A 530 -5.33 38.58 4.06
N LEU A 531 -6.66 38.71 4.05
CA LEU A 531 -7.38 39.07 2.83
C LEU A 531 -7.14 40.55 2.50
N LYS A 532 -6.79 40.80 1.24
CA LYS A 532 -6.76 42.16 0.68
C LYS A 532 -8.13 42.48 0.11
N ASP A 533 -8.60 43.71 0.32
CA ASP A 533 -9.78 44.19 -0.37
C ASP A 533 -9.44 44.47 -1.85
N SER A 534 -10.16 43.80 -2.75
CA SER A 534 -9.99 43.98 -4.20
C SER A 534 -11.13 43.29 -4.95
N ARG A 535 -11.67 43.95 -5.97
CA ARG A 535 -12.72 43.42 -6.86
C ARG A 535 -12.40 42.02 -7.41
N LYS A 536 -11.14 41.75 -7.74
CA LYS A 536 -10.67 40.44 -8.24
C LYS A 536 -10.73 39.34 -7.18
N ILE A 537 -10.54 39.70 -5.92
CA ILE A 537 -10.63 38.77 -4.77
C ILE A 537 -12.11 38.52 -4.48
N ALA A 538 -12.92 39.57 -4.41
CA ALA A 538 -14.38 39.47 -4.23
C ALA A 538 -15.04 38.55 -5.26
N GLY A 539 -14.80 38.77 -6.56
CA GLY A 539 -15.35 37.91 -7.62
C GLY A 539 -14.91 36.44 -7.54
N ARG A 540 -13.65 36.19 -7.12
CA ARG A 540 -13.15 34.83 -6.91
C ARG A 540 -13.84 34.15 -5.73
N LEU A 541 -14.04 34.87 -4.64
CA LEU A 541 -14.70 34.35 -3.44
C LEU A 541 -16.18 34.09 -3.70
N ALA A 542 -16.89 35.01 -4.38
CA ALA A 542 -18.28 34.85 -4.81
C ALA A 542 -18.50 33.57 -5.63
N SER A 543 -17.68 33.36 -6.67
CA SER A 543 -17.75 32.12 -7.48
C SER A 543 -17.41 30.86 -6.67
N ALA A 544 -16.54 30.96 -5.67
CA ALA A 544 -16.13 29.81 -4.88
C ALA A 544 -17.13 29.41 -3.79
N LYS A 545 -17.89 30.35 -3.25
CA LYS A 545 -18.91 30.11 -2.21
C LYS A 545 -20.25 29.63 -2.77
N HIS A 546 -20.57 29.92 -4.04
CA HIS A 546 -21.83 29.56 -4.70
C HIS A 546 -22.35 28.15 -4.36
N LEU A 547 -21.56 27.10 -4.66
CA LEU A 547 -21.96 25.72 -4.36
C LEU A 547 -22.30 25.49 -2.89
N LEU A 548 -21.53 26.09 -1.98
CA LEU A 548 -21.76 25.95 -0.54
C LEU A 548 -23.04 26.68 -0.12
N GLU A 549 -23.28 27.89 -0.63
CA GLU A 549 -24.50 28.67 -0.36
C GLU A 549 -25.75 27.92 -0.85
N VAL A 550 -25.71 27.36 -2.06
CA VAL A 550 -26.80 26.56 -2.63
C VAL A 550 -27.10 25.33 -1.80
N CYS A 551 -26.07 24.60 -1.33
CA CYS A 551 -26.28 23.42 -0.51
C CYS A 551 -26.82 23.74 0.89
N LEU A 552 -26.38 24.84 1.50
CA LEU A 552 -26.76 25.20 2.87
C LEU A 552 -28.04 26.06 2.94
N GLY A 553 -28.52 26.57 1.80
CA GLY A 553 -29.61 27.55 1.77
C GLY A 553 -29.29 28.81 2.58
N THR A 554 -28.01 29.19 2.67
CA THR A 554 -27.48 30.22 3.58
C THR A 554 -26.45 31.06 2.84
N HIS A 555 -26.50 32.39 2.98
CA HIS A 555 -25.45 33.25 2.42
C HIS A 555 -24.15 33.15 3.23
N VAL A 556 -23.01 33.10 2.54
CA VAL A 556 -21.68 33.10 3.14
C VAL A 556 -21.05 34.47 2.93
N ILE A 557 -20.97 35.25 4.01
CA ILE A 557 -20.34 36.58 4.01
C ILE A 557 -18.89 36.39 4.46
N ILE A 558 -17.95 36.99 3.73
CA ILE A 558 -16.52 36.85 4.00
C ILE A 558 -15.96 38.24 4.27
N ASP A 559 -15.61 38.46 5.53
CA ASP A 559 -15.09 39.73 5.99
C ASP A 559 -13.57 39.62 6.12
N PRO A 560 -12.78 40.52 5.49
CA PRO A 560 -11.37 40.61 5.79
C PRO A 560 -11.23 41.02 7.26
N SER A 561 -10.52 40.23 8.07
CA SER A 561 -10.37 40.61 9.48
C SER A 561 -9.57 41.91 9.59
N TRP A 562 -10.23 42.96 10.08
CA TRP A 562 -9.62 44.24 10.43
C TRP A 562 -8.92 44.06 11.79
N ARG A 563 -7.62 44.34 11.90
CA ARG A 563 -6.97 44.59 13.22
C ARG A 563 -6.94 46.08 13.53
N PRO A 564 -7.27 46.48 14.78
CA PRO A 564 -7.75 47.81 15.15
C PRO A 564 -6.75 48.93 14.89
N SER A 565 -7.28 50.16 14.82
CA SER A 565 -6.52 51.40 14.70
C SER A 565 -5.44 51.55 15.79
N ALA A 566 -4.55 52.52 15.56
CA ALA A 566 -3.33 52.85 16.30
C ALA A 566 -3.44 53.15 17.81
N ALA A 567 -4.50 52.77 18.52
CA ALA A 567 -4.72 53.14 19.92
C ALA A 567 -4.04 52.23 20.97
N ALA A 568 -3.27 51.20 20.58
CA ALA A 568 -2.53 50.33 21.50
C ALA A 568 -1.01 50.62 21.53
N ARG A 569 -0.62 51.88 21.29
CA ARG A 569 0.74 52.40 21.57
C ARG A 569 0.77 53.43 22.72
N ALA A 570 -0.35 53.63 23.39
CA ALA A 570 -0.41 54.44 24.60
C ALA A 570 -0.99 53.58 25.72
N ILE A 571 -0.10 52.87 26.42
CA ILE A 571 0.02 52.69 27.87
C ILE A 571 1.38 52.03 28.11
#